data_AF-A0A497JW15-F1
#
_entry.id   AF-A0A497JW15-F1
#
_cell.length_a   1.000
_cell.length_b   1.000
_cell.length_c   1.000
_cell.angle_alpha   90.00
_cell.angle_beta   90.00
_cell.angle_gamma   90.00
#
_symmetry.space_group_name_H-M   'P 1'
#
loop_
_entity.id
_entity.type
_entity.pdbx_description
1 polymer ?
#
loop_
_entity_poly.entity_id
_entity_poly.type
_entity_poly.pdbx_seq_one_letter_code
_entity_poly.pdbx_strand_id
1 'polypeptide(L)'
;MLSSRERVLTALEHEEPDRVPLDLGGSPTTGMHVSTVYALRQALRLDPPETPVKVVEPFQMLGEIAPDLQEALGVDVVGLSSKTNFFGFKNEDWKPWRLFDGTPVLVPGKFNTEPNDDGSIYMYPQGDKSAAPCARMPRGGFYFDALDRQIRPVDWDNLDVKDNLEEFGPISSEELEFFRREAERLYQETDKAILANFGGTGFGDIALVPALHLKEPKGIRGVKEWYMCHVRRPGFILKVFEAQCEIGLDNLRKLYKVVKDRVTVVFITGTDFGTQRGPIMSIATYRKLYKPFHKRINDWIHENTMWRTFIHSCGSIEPLIPEFIDAG
;
A
#
# COMPACT_ATOMS: atom_id res chain seq x y z
N MET A 1 13.91 18.74 -23.76
CA MET A 1 13.59 17.47 -23.06
C MET A 1 12.57 17.81 -22.00
N LEU A 2 11.57 16.97 -21.83
CA LEU A 2 10.54 17.15 -20.81
C LEU A 2 11.16 16.91 -19.42
N SER A 3 10.68 17.61 -18.39
CA SER A 3 10.94 17.20 -17.00
C SER A 3 10.30 15.85 -16.70
N SER A 4 10.73 15.20 -15.62
CA SER A 4 10.16 13.93 -15.17
C SER A 4 8.62 14.00 -15.00
N ARG A 5 8.13 15.06 -14.37
CA ARG A 5 6.70 15.32 -14.17
C ARG A 5 5.95 15.59 -15.47
N GLU A 6 6.50 16.42 -16.37
CA GLU A 6 5.87 16.68 -17.67
C GLU A 6 5.79 15.41 -18.52
N ARG A 7 6.82 14.56 -18.49
CA ARG A 7 6.85 13.26 -19.17
C ARG A 7 5.73 12.34 -18.69
N VAL A 8 5.57 12.22 -17.36
CA VAL A 8 4.50 11.42 -16.76
C VAL A 8 3.13 11.99 -17.11
N LEU A 9 2.94 13.31 -16.99
CA LEU A 9 1.66 13.96 -17.35
C LEU A 9 1.31 13.76 -18.82
N THR A 10 2.27 13.94 -19.74
CA THR A 10 2.07 13.75 -21.18
C THR A 10 1.57 12.32 -21.47
N ALA A 11 2.20 11.31 -20.86
CA ALA A 11 1.79 9.92 -21.02
C ALA A 11 0.38 9.64 -20.43
N LEU A 12 0.04 10.25 -19.30
CA LEU A 12 -1.27 10.11 -18.66
C LEU A 12 -2.40 10.79 -19.46
N GLU A 13 -2.07 11.77 -20.31
CA GLU A 13 -3.00 12.34 -21.29
C GLU A 13 -3.09 11.55 -22.60
N HIS A 14 -2.47 10.36 -22.66
CA HIS A 14 -2.39 9.53 -23.86
C HIS A 14 -1.67 10.20 -25.04
N GLU A 15 -0.74 11.12 -24.76
CA GLU A 15 0.16 11.72 -25.73
C GLU A 15 1.55 11.05 -25.65
N GLU A 16 2.31 11.06 -26.75
CA GLU A 16 3.64 10.45 -26.79
C GLU A 16 4.69 11.41 -26.17
N PRO A 17 5.32 11.05 -25.04
CA PRO A 17 6.39 11.84 -24.44
C PRO A 17 7.75 11.61 -25.12
N ASP A 18 8.80 12.30 -24.65
CA ASP A 18 10.17 12.12 -25.15
C ASP A 18 10.79 10.73 -24.85
N ARG A 19 10.28 9.99 -23.86
CA ARG A 19 10.52 8.56 -23.61
C ARG A 19 9.44 7.99 -22.69
N VAL A 20 9.31 6.67 -22.63
CA VAL A 20 8.41 5.99 -21.67
C VAL A 20 8.77 6.39 -20.23
N PRO A 21 7.82 6.95 -19.44
CA PRO A 21 8.08 7.27 -18.04
C PRO A 21 8.26 6.01 -17.19
N LEU A 22 9.13 6.09 -16.18
CA LEU A 22 9.42 4.99 -15.27
C LEU A 22 9.02 5.32 -13.83
N ASP A 23 8.18 4.47 -13.23
CA ASP A 23 8.01 4.40 -11.77
C ASP A 23 8.78 3.20 -11.21
N LEU A 24 9.65 3.47 -10.22
CA LEU A 24 10.30 2.47 -9.39
C LEU A 24 10.48 3.04 -7.98
N GLY A 25 9.70 2.53 -7.03
CA GLY A 25 9.69 2.97 -5.63
C GLY A 25 8.65 4.06 -5.31
N GLY A 26 7.77 4.43 -6.25
CA GLY A 26 6.70 5.40 -6.01
C GLY A 26 5.57 4.88 -5.11
N SER A 27 5.32 3.57 -5.09
CA SER A 27 4.25 2.95 -4.32
C SER A 27 4.67 1.59 -3.73
N PRO A 28 3.89 1.02 -2.79
CA PRO A 28 4.10 -0.36 -2.32
C PRO A 28 4.04 -1.42 -3.43
N THR A 29 3.46 -1.09 -4.59
CA THR A 29 3.29 -2.01 -5.72
C THR A 29 4.29 -1.78 -6.86
N THR A 30 5.14 -0.76 -6.74
CA THR A 30 6.17 -0.40 -7.72
C THR A 30 7.57 -0.42 -7.11
N GLY A 31 7.73 -1.04 -5.93
CA GLY A 31 9.03 -1.19 -5.28
C GLY A 31 9.85 -2.40 -5.75
N MET A 32 10.98 -2.60 -5.09
CA MET A 32 11.90 -3.71 -5.35
C MET A 32 12.34 -4.31 -4.02
N HIS A 33 12.42 -5.64 -3.94
CA HIS A 33 12.92 -6.32 -2.75
C HIS A 33 14.31 -5.81 -2.36
N VAL A 34 14.53 -5.59 -1.07
CA VAL A 34 15.71 -4.89 -0.54
C VAL A 34 17.04 -5.54 -0.93
N SER A 35 17.10 -6.87 -1.03
CA SER A 35 18.33 -7.55 -1.47
C SER A 35 18.66 -7.30 -2.94
N THR A 36 17.63 -7.15 -3.79
CA THR A 36 17.81 -6.80 -5.19
C THR A 36 18.23 -5.34 -5.33
N VAL A 37 17.68 -4.44 -4.51
CA VAL A 37 18.14 -3.04 -4.45
C VAL A 37 19.62 -2.98 -4.06
N TYR A 38 20.03 -3.71 -3.02
CA TYR A 38 21.45 -3.80 -2.62
C TYR A 38 22.32 -4.29 -3.78
N ALA A 39 21.97 -5.43 -4.39
CA ALA A 39 22.73 -6.00 -5.50
C ALA A 39 22.86 -5.03 -6.69
N LEU A 40 21.77 -4.31 -7.02
CA LEU A 40 21.77 -3.32 -8.08
C LEU A 40 22.68 -2.12 -7.75
N ARG A 41 22.64 -1.61 -6.52
CA ARG A 41 23.52 -0.51 -6.08
C ARG A 41 24.99 -0.91 -6.14
N GLN A 42 25.33 -2.15 -5.78
CA GLN A 42 26.69 -2.69 -5.90
C GLN A 42 27.11 -2.83 -7.37
N ALA A 43 26.24 -3.34 -8.24
CA ALA A 43 26.51 -3.48 -9.67
C ALA A 43 26.77 -2.13 -10.36
N LEU A 44 26.04 -1.09 -9.96
CA LEU A 44 26.20 0.28 -10.43
C LEU A 44 27.33 1.06 -9.72
N ARG A 45 27.97 0.45 -8.70
CA ARG A 45 29.02 1.08 -7.88
C ARG A 45 28.57 2.39 -7.23
N LEU A 46 27.29 2.45 -6.83
CA LEU A 46 26.72 3.62 -6.15
C LEU A 46 27.15 3.68 -4.69
N ASP A 47 27.45 2.54 -4.08
CA ASP A 47 27.97 2.47 -2.71
C ASP A 47 29.22 1.59 -2.61
N PRO A 48 30.04 1.79 -1.56
CA PRO A 48 30.97 0.77 -1.10
C PRO A 48 30.27 -0.57 -0.78
N PRO A 49 30.97 -1.71 -0.89
CA PRO A 49 30.49 -2.97 -0.36
C PRO A 49 30.13 -2.86 1.13
N GLU A 50 29.13 -3.63 1.54
CA GLU A 50 28.55 -3.63 2.90
C GLU A 50 27.71 -2.40 3.29
N THR A 51 27.54 -1.40 2.42
CA THR A 51 26.60 -0.29 2.70
C THR A 51 25.16 -0.83 2.72
N PRO A 52 24.43 -0.70 3.84
CA PRO A 52 23.11 -1.28 3.98
C PRO A 52 22.03 -0.46 3.27
N VAL A 53 21.02 -1.15 2.74
CA VAL A 53 19.81 -0.50 2.19
C VAL A 53 18.71 -0.50 3.24
N LYS A 54 17.95 0.60 3.35
CA LYS A 54 16.80 0.68 4.25
C LYS A 54 15.62 -0.13 3.72
N VAL A 55 14.98 -0.90 4.61
CA VAL A 55 13.69 -1.55 4.35
C VAL A 55 12.57 -0.55 4.63
N VAL A 56 11.99 0.03 3.57
CA VAL A 56 10.98 1.09 3.68
C VAL A 56 9.54 0.58 3.62
N GLU A 57 9.34 -0.65 3.14
CA GLU A 57 8.06 -1.36 3.26
C GLU A 57 8.37 -2.74 3.88
N PRO A 58 8.15 -2.90 5.19
CA PRO A 58 8.55 -4.12 5.90
C PRO A 58 7.72 -5.37 5.59
N PHE A 59 6.49 -5.25 5.07
CA PHE A 59 5.64 -6.43 4.85
C PHE A 59 6.18 -7.28 3.69
N GLN A 60 6.48 -6.64 2.56
CA GLN A 60 7.04 -7.22 1.34
C GLN A 60 8.57 -7.13 1.29
N MET A 61 9.20 -6.49 2.28
CA MET A 61 10.64 -6.26 2.38
C MET A 61 11.19 -5.41 1.22
N LEU A 62 10.50 -4.31 0.87
CA LEU A 62 10.93 -3.40 -0.20
C LEU A 62 12.05 -2.46 0.29
N GLY A 63 13.08 -2.31 -0.54
CA GLY A 63 14.23 -1.44 -0.28
C GLY A 63 14.01 0.01 -0.73
N GLU A 64 14.68 0.93 -0.07
CA GLU A 64 14.73 2.35 -0.45
C GLU A 64 15.38 2.53 -1.83
N ILE A 65 14.61 3.04 -2.80
CA ILE A 65 15.15 3.51 -4.08
C ILE A 65 15.64 4.95 -3.86
N ALA A 66 16.86 5.09 -3.35
CA ALA A 66 17.43 6.39 -2.99
C ALA A 66 17.65 7.30 -4.22
N PRO A 67 17.73 8.64 -4.05
CA PRO A 67 17.77 9.59 -5.17
C PRO A 67 18.87 9.36 -6.20
N ASP A 68 20.05 8.91 -5.77
CA ASP A 68 21.18 8.57 -6.66
C ASP A 68 20.88 7.35 -7.55
N LEU A 69 20.19 6.34 -7.02
CA LEU A 69 19.72 5.19 -7.79
C LEU A 69 18.56 5.56 -8.71
N GLN A 70 17.65 6.43 -8.25
CA GLN A 70 16.59 6.97 -9.11
C GLN A 70 17.18 7.69 -10.32
N GLU A 71 18.20 8.51 -10.11
CA GLU A 71 18.90 9.23 -11.19
C GLU A 71 19.61 8.25 -12.14
N ALA A 72 20.35 7.28 -11.60
CA ALA A 72 21.06 6.28 -12.41
C ALA A 72 20.12 5.44 -13.29
N LEU A 73 18.88 5.23 -12.87
CA LEU A 73 17.86 4.47 -13.60
C LEU A 73 16.91 5.34 -14.43
N GLY A 74 16.98 6.68 -14.27
CA GLY A 74 16.05 7.61 -14.90
C GLY A 74 14.60 7.40 -14.44
N VAL A 75 14.37 7.24 -13.13
CA VAL A 75 13.03 7.15 -12.53
C VAL A 75 12.36 8.52 -12.56
N ASP A 76 11.09 8.58 -12.98
CA ASP A 76 10.34 9.82 -13.17
C ASP A 76 9.32 10.12 -12.06
N VAL A 77 9.12 9.17 -11.14
CA VAL A 77 8.10 9.20 -10.08
C VAL A 77 8.73 9.16 -8.69
N VAL A 78 8.14 9.87 -7.73
CA VAL A 78 8.49 9.79 -6.30
C VAL A 78 7.24 9.53 -5.47
N GLY A 79 7.38 8.70 -4.44
CA GLY A 79 6.28 8.32 -3.56
C GLY A 79 5.99 9.32 -2.44
N LEU A 80 4.72 9.51 -2.12
CA LEU A 80 4.24 10.24 -0.95
C LEU A 80 3.30 9.33 -0.14
N SER A 81 3.77 8.80 0.99
CA SER A 81 3.02 7.83 1.81
C SER A 81 3.15 8.17 3.30
N SER A 82 2.24 7.62 4.13
CA SER A 82 2.33 7.75 5.59
C SER A 82 3.67 7.21 6.12
N LYS A 83 4.14 7.75 7.23
CA LYS A 83 5.32 7.23 7.94
C LYS A 83 5.03 5.90 8.65
N THR A 84 3.76 5.63 8.95
CA THR A 84 3.33 4.41 9.63
C THR A 84 3.17 3.30 8.60
N ASN A 85 3.88 2.19 8.81
CA ASN A 85 3.86 1.04 7.90
C ASN A 85 2.69 0.07 8.18
N PHE A 86 2.62 -1.00 7.38
CA PHE A 86 1.58 -2.04 7.45
C PHE A 86 1.38 -2.69 8.83
N PHE A 87 2.42 -2.70 9.66
CA PHE A 87 2.39 -3.26 11.01
C PHE A 87 2.02 -2.24 12.09
N GLY A 88 1.75 -0.97 11.73
CA GLY A 88 1.24 0.04 12.68
C GLY A 88 2.32 0.78 13.45
N PHE A 89 3.58 0.77 12.99
CA PHE A 89 4.65 1.58 13.56
C PHE A 89 5.34 2.45 12.51
N LYS A 90 5.97 3.54 12.96
CA LYS A 90 6.70 4.47 12.09
C LYS A 90 8.01 3.85 11.60
N ASN A 91 8.37 4.10 10.35
CA ASN A 91 9.69 3.76 9.78
C ASN A 91 10.75 4.77 10.26
N GLU A 92 11.19 4.60 11.50
CA GLU A 92 12.17 5.43 12.18
C GLU A 92 13.12 4.59 13.04
N ASP A 93 14.08 5.23 13.71
CA ASP A 93 15.03 4.59 14.62
C ASP A 93 15.74 3.38 13.99
N TRP A 94 16.22 3.58 12.76
CA TRP A 94 16.83 2.56 11.92
C TRP A 94 17.95 1.80 12.64
N LYS A 95 17.87 0.48 12.62
CA LYS A 95 18.87 -0.42 13.21
C LYS A 95 19.42 -1.41 12.17
N PRO A 96 20.70 -1.81 12.30
CA PRO A 96 21.30 -2.77 11.40
C PRO A 96 20.70 -4.15 11.59
N TRP A 97 20.52 -4.86 10.48
CA TRP A 97 20.15 -6.26 10.45
C TRP A 97 20.77 -6.94 9.21
N ARG A 98 20.75 -8.27 9.17
CA ARG A 98 21.16 -9.05 8.00
C ARG A 98 20.04 -9.98 7.61
N LEU A 99 19.73 -9.99 6.32
CA LEU A 99 18.82 -10.98 5.75
C LEU A 99 19.43 -12.38 5.84
N PHE A 100 18.61 -13.40 5.57
CA PHE A 100 19.07 -14.80 5.58
C PHE A 100 20.17 -15.10 4.56
N ASP A 101 20.25 -14.32 3.47
CA ASP A 101 21.31 -14.41 2.45
C ASP A 101 22.59 -13.64 2.82
N GLY A 102 22.61 -12.98 3.99
CA GLY A 102 23.72 -12.18 4.48
C GLY A 102 23.70 -10.72 4.08
N THR A 103 22.77 -10.29 3.22
CA THR A 103 22.66 -8.91 2.75
C THR A 103 22.51 -7.94 3.93
N PRO A 104 23.37 -6.91 4.05
CA PRO A 104 23.25 -5.90 5.09
C PRO A 104 22.08 -4.96 4.79
N VAL A 105 21.22 -4.75 5.79
CA VAL A 105 20.05 -3.87 5.68
C VAL A 105 19.89 -3.01 6.94
N LEU A 106 19.14 -1.92 6.79
CA LEU A 106 18.60 -1.16 7.92
C LEU A 106 17.10 -1.43 8.01
N VAL A 107 16.62 -1.82 9.18
CA VAL A 107 15.18 -2.00 9.46
C VAL A 107 14.72 -0.98 10.49
N PRO A 108 13.42 -0.62 10.52
CA PRO A 108 12.90 0.27 11.56
C PRO A 108 13.16 -0.26 12.97
N GLY A 109 13.30 0.61 13.97
CA GLY A 109 13.67 0.23 15.34
C GLY A 109 12.70 -0.80 15.96
N LYS A 110 11.41 -0.67 15.64
CA LYS A 110 10.32 -1.57 16.08
C LYS A 110 10.18 -2.86 15.26
N PHE A 111 10.93 -3.03 14.17
CA PHE A 111 10.99 -4.30 13.43
C PHE A 111 11.62 -5.37 14.31
N ASN A 112 10.97 -6.52 14.48
CA ASN A 112 11.54 -7.63 15.23
C ASN A 112 12.59 -8.38 14.39
N THR A 113 13.81 -8.48 14.91
CA THR A 113 14.94 -9.14 14.24
C THR A 113 15.34 -10.45 14.92
N GLU A 114 14.66 -10.81 16.01
CA GLU A 114 14.92 -12.04 16.77
C GLU A 114 14.17 -13.21 16.11
N PRO A 115 14.89 -14.26 15.65
CA PRO A 115 14.26 -15.48 15.17
C PRO A 115 13.61 -16.27 16.30
N ASN A 116 12.53 -16.98 15.99
CA ASN A 116 11.92 -17.99 16.84
C ASN A 116 12.72 -19.30 16.83
N ASP A 117 12.34 -20.28 17.64
CA ASP A 117 12.98 -21.60 17.72
C ASP A 117 13.06 -22.34 16.37
N ASP A 118 12.08 -22.13 15.48
CA ASP A 118 12.05 -22.70 14.13
C ASP A 118 12.83 -21.87 13.10
N GLY A 119 13.46 -20.78 13.54
CA GLY A 119 14.21 -19.83 12.72
C GLY A 119 13.35 -18.87 11.89
N SER A 120 12.02 -18.92 12.02
CA SER A 120 11.13 -17.90 11.44
C SER A 120 11.22 -16.60 12.23
N ILE A 121 10.77 -15.50 11.64
CA ILE A 121 10.68 -14.19 12.30
C ILE A 121 9.21 -13.81 12.37
N TYR A 122 8.73 -13.55 13.58
CA TYR A 122 7.41 -12.95 13.77
C TYR A 122 7.48 -11.44 13.80
N MET A 123 6.43 -10.84 13.24
CA MET A 123 6.15 -9.42 13.35
C MET A 123 4.93 -9.18 14.22
N TYR A 124 4.96 -8.07 14.94
CA TYR A 124 4.01 -7.77 16.00
C TYR A 124 3.32 -6.43 15.73
N PRO A 125 2.00 -6.33 15.96
CA PRO A 125 1.27 -5.09 15.77
C PRO A 125 1.89 -3.98 16.61
N GLN A 126 2.20 -2.85 15.98
CA GLN A 126 2.80 -1.65 16.57
C GLN A 126 4.21 -1.87 17.15
N GLY A 127 4.85 -2.99 16.82
CA GLY A 127 6.11 -3.44 17.42
C GLY A 127 5.96 -3.98 18.85
N ASP A 128 4.74 -4.29 19.28
CA ASP A 128 4.45 -4.69 20.65
C ASP A 128 4.46 -6.23 20.81
N LYS A 129 5.56 -6.76 21.37
CA LYS A 129 5.72 -8.20 21.64
C LYS A 129 4.78 -8.75 22.72
N SER A 130 4.05 -7.90 23.45
CA SER A 130 3.01 -8.37 24.39
C SER A 130 1.72 -8.81 23.68
N ALA A 131 1.53 -8.38 22.42
CA ALA A 131 0.43 -8.84 21.57
C ALA A 131 0.80 -10.14 20.84
N ALA A 132 -0.21 -10.91 20.43
CA ALA A 132 0.00 -12.05 19.54
C ALA A 132 0.57 -11.57 18.18
N PRO A 133 1.49 -12.34 17.56
CA PRO A 133 2.11 -11.95 16.29
C PRO A 133 1.05 -11.76 15.21
N CYS A 134 1.30 -10.82 14.29
CA CYS A 134 0.41 -10.54 13.16
C CYS A 134 0.94 -11.07 11.83
N ALA A 135 2.26 -11.26 11.69
CA ALA A 135 2.84 -11.76 10.45
C ALA A 135 4.05 -12.65 10.72
N ARG A 136 4.39 -13.51 9.75
CA ARG A 136 5.51 -14.45 9.85
C ARG A 136 6.32 -14.46 8.57
N MET A 137 7.63 -14.26 8.70
CA MET A 137 8.59 -14.57 7.65
C MET A 137 9.21 -15.94 7.98
N PRO A 138 9.02 -16.97 7.12
CA PRO A 138 9.61 -18.28 7.37
C PRO A 138 11.14 -18.21 7.35
N ARG A 139 11.82 -19.21 7.95
CA ARG A 139 13.28 -19.31 7.90
C ARG A 139 13.75 -19.36 6.43
N GLY A 140 14.61 -18.43 6.03
CA GLY A 140 15.05 -18.30 4.63
C GLY A 140 14.01 -17.68 3.69
N GLY A 141 12.92 -17.13 4.22
CA GLY A 141 11.91 -16.41 3.46
C GLY A 141 12.36 -15.00 3.06
N PHE A 142 11.69 -14.44 2.06
CA PHE A 142 11.98 -13.09 1.52
C PHE A 142 11.04 -12.02 2.08
N TYR A 143 9.83 -12.38 2.51
CA TYR A 143 8.80 -11.44 2.95
C TYR A 143 7.96 -12.06 4.07
N PHE A 144 7.05 -11.27 4.63
CA PHE A 144 6.12 -11.71 5.66
C PHE A 144 4.80 -12.17 5.05
N ASP A 145 4.31 -13.32 5.50
CA ASP A 145 2.92 -13.72 5.33
C ASP A 145 2.08 -13.16 6.48
N ALA A 146 0.91 -12.60 6.17
CA ALA A 146 -0.08 -12.27 7.18
C ALA A 146 -0.53 -13.56 7.90
N LEU A 147 -0.50 -13.54 9.23
CA LEU A 147 -1.10 -14.61 10.02
C LEU A 147 -2.63 -14.46 10.00
N ASP A 148 -3.34 -15.57 10.14
CA ASP A 148 -4.80 -15.52 10.30
C ASP A 148 -5.14 -14.79 11.61
N ARG A 149 -5.92 -13.71 11.48
CA ARG A 149 -6.32 -12.85 12.61
C ARG A 149 -7.76 -13.11 13.03
N GLN A 150 -8.43 -14.14 12.49
CA GLN A 150 -9.72 -14.62 12.99
C GLN A 150 -9.57 -15.46 14.28
N ILE A 151 -9.07 -14.82 15.34
CA ILE A 151 -8.76 -15.50 16.61
C ILE A 151 -10.05 -15.86 17.37
N ARG A 152 -11.08 -15.03 17.27
CA ARG A 152 -12.37 -15.23 17.94
C ARG A 152 -13.38 -15.82 16.96
N PRO A 153 -14.24 -16.77 17.39
CA PRO A 153 -15.38 -17.20 16.60
C PRO A 153 -16.25 -16.00 16.20
N VAL A 154 -16.69 -15.99 14.95
CA VAL A 154 -17.58 -14.94 14.43
C VAL A 154 -18.99 -15.19 14.95
N ASP A 155 -19.58 -14.22 15.64
CA ASP A 155 -21.02 -14.20 15.92
C ASP A 155 -21.77 -13.79 14.64
N TRP A 156 -22.11 -14.81 13.86
CA TRP A 156 -22.75 -14.66 12.57
C TRP A 156 -24.15 -14.05 12.63
N ASP A 157 -24.83 -14.09 13.78
CA ASP A 157 -26.18 -13.58 13.94
C ASP A 157 -26.17 -12.09 14.33
N ASN A 158 -25.07 -11.61 14.93
CA ASN A 158 -24.92 -10.25 15.43
C ASN A 158 -23.67 -9.53 14.89
N LEU A 159 -23.47 -9.54 13.57
CA LEU A 159 -22.37 -8.80 12.94
C LEU A 159 -22.55 -7.28 13.08
N ASP A 160 -21.56 -6.60 13.65
CA ASP A 160 -21.47 -5.13 13.66
C ASP A 160 -20.50 -4.65 12.57
N VAL A 161 -20.96 -3.70 11.76
CA VAL A 161 -20.14 -3.05 10.74
C VAL A 161 -18.96 -2.32 11.37
N LYS A 162 -19.14 -1.73 12.56
CA LYS A 162 -18.11 -0.94 13.26
C LYS A 162 -16.87 -1.75 13.62
N ASP A 163 -17.01 -3.05 13.82
CA ASP A 163 -15.89 -3.93 14.14
C ASP A 163 -14.91 -4.06 12.95
N ASN A 164 -15.40 -3.91 11.71
CA ASN A 164 -14.59 -3.86 10.50
C ASN A 164 -14.16 -2.43 10.10
N LEU A 165 -14.36 -1.45 10.99
CA LEU A 165 -13.99 -0.05 10.81
C LEU A 165 -12.93 0.42 11.81
N GLU A 166 -12.41 -0.43 12.70
CA GLU A 166 -11.49 -0.01 13.78
C GLU A 166 -10.23 0.71 13.26
N GLU A 167 -9.75 0.33 12.08
CA GLU A 167 -8.61 0.94 11.39
C GLU A 167 -8.97 2.15 10.52
N PHE A 168 -10.27 2.38 10.30
CA PHE A 168 -10.77 3.47 9.48
C PHE A 168 -11.20 4.62 10.38
N GLY A 169 -10.58 5.78 10.21
CA GLY A 169 -10.91 6.95 11.00
C GLY A 169 -10.63 8.25 10.26
N PRO A 170 -11.09 9.38 10.82
CA PRO A 170 -10.72 10.69 10.29
C PRO A 170 -9.20 10.85 10.38
N ILE A 171 -8.58 11.24 9.26
CA ILE A 171 -7.16 11.57 9.21
C ILE A 171 -6.83 12.66 10.25
N SER A 172 -5.73 12.46 10.98
CA SER A 172 -5.32 13.34 12.06
C SER A 172 -4.70 14.65 11.54
N SER A 173 -4.73 15.70 12.37
CA SER A 173 -4.06 16.97 12.02
C SER A 173 -2.54 16.83 11.89
N GLU A 174 -1.90 15.94 12.66
CA GLU A 174 -0.47 15.63 12.54
C GLU A 174 -0.16 15.04 11.18
N GLU A 175 -0.96 14.06 10.75
CA GLU A 175 -0.76 13.38 9.48
C GLU A 175 -1.07 14.29 8.28
N LEU A 176 -2.09 15.15 8.39
CA LEU A 176 -2.36 16.19 7.39
C LEU A 176 -1.19 17.17 7.25
N GLU A 177 -0.60 17.63 8.36
CA GLU A 177 0.55 18.53 8.32
C GLU A 177 1.80 17.83 7.75
N PHE A 178 1.98 16.55 8.05
CA PHE A 178 3.03 15.75 7.43
C PHE A 178 2.86 15.68 5.91
N PHE A 179 1.68 15.29 5.41
CA PHE A 179 1.41 15.24 3.96
C PHE A 179 1.56 16.61 3.30
N ARG A 180 1.13 17.70 3.96
CA ARG A 180 1.31 19.07 3.47
C ARG A 180 2.79 19.38 3.23
N ARG A 181 3.61 19.18 4.27
CA ARG A 181 5.05 19.48 4.24
C ARG A 181 5.77 18.62 3.21
N GLU A 182 5.46 17.34 3.17
CA GLU A 182 6.18 16.40 2.31
C GLU A 182 5.78 16.57 0.84
N ALA A 183 4.50 16.83 0.54
CA ALA A 183 4.08 17.18 -0.82
C ALA A 183 4.74 18.50 -1.29
N GLU A 184 4.83 19.51 -0.41
CA GLU A 184 5.50 20.77 -0.72
C GLU A 184 7.00 20.56 -0.99
N ARG A 185 7.68 19.82 -0.12
CA ARG A 185 9.10 19.48 -0.25
C ARG A 185 9.37 18.74 -1.56
N LEU A 186 8.67 17.64 -1.82
CA LEU A 186 8.84 16.83 -3.03
C LEU A 186 8.58 17.64 -4.31
N TYR A 187 7.58 18.51 -4.29
CA TYR A 187 7.23 19.34 -5.44
C TYR A 187 8.26 20.44 -5.73
N GLN A 188 8.88 21.02 -4.69
CA GLN A 188 9.88 22.09 -4.82
C GLN A 188 11.30 21.58 -5.06
N GLU A 189 11.67 20.46 -4.43
CA GLU A 189 13.03 19.91 -4.47
C GLU A 189 13.25 18.93 -5.62
N THR A 190 12.19 18.49 -6.29
CA THR A 190 12.27 17.54 -7.41
C THR A 190 11.40 17.99 -8.58
N ASP A 191 11.78 17.55 -9.78
CA ASP A 191 10.96 17.70 -10.99
C ASP A 191 10.09 16.46 -11.25
N LYS A 192 10.04 15.48 -10.32
CA LYS A 192 9.35 14.20 -10.48
C LYS A 192 7.84 14.33 -10.29
N ALA A 193 7.11 13.39 -10.88
CA ALA A 193 5.68 13.22 -10.59
C ALA A 193 5.50 12.61 -9.19
N ILE A 194 4.53 13.11 -8.43
CA ILE A 194 4.26 12.61 -7.08
C ILE A 194 3.13 11.59 -7.17
N LEU A 195 3.43 10.34 -6.79
CA LEU A 195 2.45 9.29 -6.57
C LEU A 195 2.12 9.22 -5.08
N ALA A 196 0.92 9.63 -4.70
CA ALA A 196 0.49 9.62 -3.32
C ALA A 196 -0.28 8.34 -2.97
N ASN A 197 0.05 7.73 -1.83
CA ASN A 197 -0.74 6.70 -1.19
C ASN A 197 -1.21 7.20 0.17
N PHE A 198 -2.47 7.65 0.22
CA PHE A 198 -3.09 8.15 1.45
C PHE A 198 -3.72 7.05 2.32
N GLY A 199 -3.89 5.85 1.77
CA GLY A 199 -4.58 4.73 2.43
C GLY A 199 -6.10 4.95 2.58
N GLY A 200 -6.78 3.92 3.12
CA GLY A 200 -8.19 4.01 3.50
C GLY A 200 -9.22 3.78 2.39
N THR A 201 -8.81 3.62 1.13
CA THR A 201 -9.71 3.39 -0.02
C THR A 201 -9.52 2.02 -0.70
N GLY A 202 -8.61 1.18 -0.18
CA GLY A 202 -8.39 -0.20 -0.63
C GLY A 202 -9.44 -1.18 -0.12
N PHE A 203 -10.70 -1.01 -0.55
CA PHE A 203 -11.83 -1.78 -0.03
C PHE A 203 -11.61 -3.29 -0.17
N GLY A 204 -11.73 -4.02 0.94
CA GLY A 204 -11.68 -5.48 0.95
C GLY A 204 -10.37 -6.11 0.50
N ASP A 205 -9.28 -5.33 0.49
CA ASP A 205 -7.92 -5.83 0.25
C ASP A 205 -7.56 -6.88 1.29
N ILE A 206 -7.27 -8.10 0.83
CA ILE A 206 -6.94 -9.22 1.71
C ILE A 206 -5.63 -9.05 2.46
N ALA A 207 -4.73 -8.16 2.03
CA ALA A 207 -3.56 -7.77 2.82
C ALA A 207 -3.96 -6.92 4.04
N LEU A 208 -5.05 -6.15 3.93
CA LEU A 208 -5.56 -5.26 4.98
C LEU A 208 -6.61 -5.91 5.88
N VAL A 209 -7.41 -6.86 5.38
CA VAL A 209 -8.47 -7.54 6.14
C VAL A 209 -7.99 -8.10 7.49
N PRO A 210 -6.83 -8.75 7.61
CA PRO A 210 -6.30 -9.22 8.90
C PRO A 210 -6.01 -8.09 9.91
N ALA A 211 -5.88 -6.85 9.45
CA ALA A 211 -5.55 -5.66 10.26
C ALA A 211 -4.28 -5.85 11.08
N LEU A 212 -3.16 -6.04 10.39
CA LEU A 212 -1.84 -6.36 11.00
C LEU A 212 -1.31 -5.30 11.97
N HIS A 213 -1.86 -4.09 11.95
CA HIS A 213 -1.51 -2.97 12.82
C HIS A 213 -2.36 -2.89 14.10
N LEU A 214 -3.41 -3.71 14.23
CA LEU A 214 -4.27 -3.78 15.41
C LEU A 214 -3.86 -4.96 16.31
N LYS A 215 -3.78 -4.71 17.62
CA LYS A 215 -3.38 -5.73 18.62
C LYS A 215 -4.42 -6.84 18.75
N GLU A 216 -5.69 -6.46 18.80
CA GLU A 216 -6.85 -7.36 18.92
C GLU A 216 -7.98 -6.91 17.99
N PRO A 217 -7.85 -7.10 16.67
CA PRO A 217 -8.87 -6.65 15.72
C PRO A 217 -10.18 -7.42 15.91
N LYS A 218 -11.31 -6.72 15.81
CA LYS A 218 -12.67 -7.28 15.87
C LYS A 218 -13.25 -7.51 14.48
N GLY A 219 -14.41 -8.15 14.42
CA GLY A 219 -15.11 -8.36 13.16
C GLY A 219 -14.48 -9.48 12.33
N ILE A 220 -14.65 -9.40 11.02
CA ILE A 220 -14.14 -10.43 10.10
C ILE A 220 -12.71 -10.10 9.70
N ARG A 221 -11.76 -10.92 10.16
CA ARG A 221 -10.31 -10.73 10.01
C ARG A 221 -9.61 -11.93 9.37
N GLY A 222 -10.34 -13.01 9.14
CA GLY A 222 -9.88 -14.14 8.34
C GLY A 222 -10.21 -13.93 6.87
N VAL A 223 -9.24 -14.21 5.99
CA VAL A 223 -9.40 -14.07 4.53
C VAL A 223 -10.50 -15.00 4.01
N LYS A 224 -10.59 -16.22 4.56
CA LYS A 224 -11.63 -17.20 4.21
C LYS A 224 -13.02 -16.67 4.58
N GLU A 225 -13.20 -16.21 5.83
CA GLU A 225 -14.44 -15.66 6.35
C GLU A 225 -14.88 -14.43 5.55
N TRP A 226 -13.92 -13.58 5.19
CA TRP A 226 -14.14 -12.41 4.34
C TRP A 226 -14.69 -12.80 2.97
N TYR A 227 -14.07 -13.75 2.27
CA TYR A 227 -14.56 -14.22 0.98
C TYR A 227 -15.91 -14.95 1.08
N MET A 228 -16.15 -15.72 2.15
CA MET A 228 -17.46 -16.34 2.38
C MET A 228 -18.57 -15.28 2.52
N CYS A 229 -18.27 -14.12 3.11
CA CYS A 229 -19.24 -13.03 3.26
C CYS A 229 -19.65 -12.40 1.93
N HIS A 230 -18.82 -12.42 0.90
CA HIS A 230 -19.19 -11.93 -0.43
C HIS A 230 -20.40 -12.68 -1.01
N VAL A 231 -20.49 -13.97 -0.72
CA VAL A 231 -21.57 -14.84 -1.21
C VAL A 231 -22.72 -14.90 -0.22
N ARG A 232 -22.42 -15.12 1.06
CA ARG A 232 -23.43 -15.42 2.09
C ARG A 232 -24.02 -14.18 2.73
N ARG A 233 -23.28 -13.07 2.76
CA ARG A 233 -23.64 -11.83 3.45
C ARG A 233 -23.28 -10.57 2.64
N PRO A 234 -23.61 -10.49 1.34
CA PRO A 234 -23.24 -9.34 0.50
C PRO A 234 -23.78 -8.01 1.04
N GLY A 235 -24.94 -8.01 1.71
CA GLY A 235 -25.49 -6.81 2.35
C GLY A 235 -24.66 -6.29 3.52
N PHE A 236 -23.92 -7.16 4.22
CA PHE A 236 -22.97 -6.73 5.25
C PHE A 236 -21.73 -6.09 4.62
N ILE A 237 -21.14 -6.75 3.61
CA ILE A 237 -19.98 -6.21 2.87
C ILE A 237 -20.27 -4.82 2.29
N LEU A 238 -21.44 -4.65 1.67
CA LEU A 238 -21.86 -3.34 1.14
C LEU A 238 -21.93 -2.26 2.24
N LYS A 239 -22.42 -2.59 3.43
CA LYS A 239 -22.47 -1.63 4.56
C LYS A 239 -21.08 -1.29 5.09
N VAL A 240 -20.16 -2.27 5.14
CA VAL A 240 -18.76 -2.02 5.51
C VAL A 240 -18.10 -1.09 4.49
N PHE A 241 -18.22 -1.38 3.19
CA PHE A 241 -17.65 -0.54 2.15
C PHE A 241 -18.29 0.85 2.08
N GLU A 242 -19.60 0.97 2.33
CA GLU A 242 -20.27 2.27 2.43
C GLU A 242 -19.61 3.14 3.51
N ALA A 243 -19.47 2.60 4.73
CA ALA A 243 -18.89 3.34 5.83
C ALA A 243 -17.40 3.65 5.62
N GLN A 244 -16.62 2.71 5.05
CA GLN A 244 -15.22 2.95 4.67
C GLN A 244 -15.13 4.05 3.60
N CYS A 245 -16.03 4.04 2.60
CA CYS A 245 -16.07 5.02 1.52
C CYS A 245 -16.43 6.42 2.03
N GLU A 246 -17.37 6.55 2.96
CA GLU A 246 -17.70 7.83 3.59
C GLU A 246 -16.49 8.43 4.31
N ILE A 247 -15.80 7.64 5.12
CA ILE A 247 -14.57 8.06 5.83
C ILE A 247 -13.46 8.42 4.82
N GLY A 248 -13.26 7.59 3.79
CA GLY A 248 -12.28 7.81 2.74
C GLY A 248 -12.50 9.13 1.99
N LEU A 249 -13.74 9.40 1.57
CA LEU A 249 -14.11 10.66 0.91
C LEU A 249 -13.89 11.88 1.82
N ASP A 250 -14.22 11.79 3.10
CA ASP A 250 -13.95 12.87 4.06
C ASP A 250 -12.46 13.12 4.26
N ASN A 251 -11.65 12.06 4.28
CA ASN A 251 -10.19 12.18 4.37
C ASN A 251 -9.61 12.78 3.10
N LEU A 252 -10.04 12.34 1.91
CA LEU A 252 -9.63 12.90 0.63
C LEU A 252 -9.93 14.40 0.54
N ARG A 253 -11.11 14.85 1.00
CA ARG A 253 -11.46 16.29 1.09
C ARG A 253 -10.47 17.08 1.96
N LYS A 254 -10.04 16.52 3.09
CA LYS A 254 -9.08 17.17 4.00
C LYS A 254 -7.67 17.16 3.41
N LEU A 255 -7.26 16.05 2.81
CA LEU A 255 -5.97 15.89 2.15
C LEU A 255 -5.81 16.85 0.97
N TYR A 256 -6.82 16.96 0.10
CA TYR A 256 -6.77 17.90 -1.03
C TYR A 256 -6.59 19.35 -0.57
N LYS A 257 -7.20 19.75 0.56
CA LYS A 257 -7.02 21.10 1.11
C LYS A 257 -5.57 21.43 1.44
N VAL A 258 -4.77 20.44 1.81
CA VAL A 258 -3.38 20.66 2.25
C VAL A 258 -2.36 20.34 1.15
N VAL A 259 -2.55 19.28 0.36
CA VAL A 259 -1.58 18.90 -0.69
C VAL A 259 -1.85 19.59 -2.03
N LYS A 260 -3.13 19.89 -2.34
CA LYS A 260 -3.58 20.50 -3.60
C LYS A 260 -3.10 19.72 -4.84
N ASP A 261 -2.94 20.40 -5.97
CA ASP A 261 -2.51 19.80 -7.25
C ASP A 261 -0.99 19.55 -7.33
N ARG A 262 -0.30 19.45 -6.18
CA ARG A 262 1.10 18.99 -6.14
C ARG A 262 1.23 17.50 -6.41
N VAL A 263 0.20 16.75 -6.04
CA VAL A 263 0.11 15.31 -6.32
C VAL A 263 -0.30 15.11 -7.78
N THR A 264 0.37 14.18 -8.45
CA THR A 264 0.08 13.84 -9.86
C THR A 264 -0.88 12.66 -9.93
N VAL A 265 -0.59 11.61 -9.18
CA VAL A 265 -1.35 10.35 -9.19
C VAL A 265 -1.68 9.95 -7.75
N VAL A 266 -2.88 9.44 -7.51
CA VAL A 266 -3.25 8.84 -6.22
C VAL A 266 -3.49 7.34 -6.37
N PHE A 267 -2.81 6.57 -5.54
CA PHE A 267 -3.03 5.14 -5.38
C PHE A 267 -4.36 4.90 -4.65
N ILE A 268 -5.35 4.39 -5.39
CA ILE A 268 -6.73 4.21 -4.89
C ILE A 268 -6.89 2.88 -4.16
N THR A 269 -6.35 1.81 -4.74
CA THR A 269 -6.50 0.48 -4.18
C THR A 269 -5.39 -0.45 -4.64
N GLY A 270 -4.98 -1.33 -3.72
CA GLY A 270 -4.14 -2.51 -3.98
C GLY A 270 -4.91 -3.82 -3.85
N THR A 271 -6.25 -3.77 -3.76
CA THR A 271 -7.10 -4.96 -3.62
C THR A 271 -6.88 -5.90 -4.80
N ASP A 272 -6.44 -7.12 -4.49
CA ASP A 272 -6.27 -8.15 -5.49
C ASP A 272 -7.63 -8.72 -5.96
N PHE A 273 -7.83 -8.69 -7.26
CA PHE A 273 -8.99 -9.26 -7.95
C PHE A 273 -8.64 -10.46 -8.83
N GLY A 274 -7.35 -10.83 -8.93
CA GLY A 274 -6.85 -11.87 -9.83
C GLY A 274 -6.14 -13.02 -9.12
N THR A 275 -6.21 -14.19 -9.74
CA THR A 275 -5.36 -15.36 -9.44
C THR A 275 -4.47 -15.65 -10.64
N GLN A 276 -3.60 -16.65 -10.55
CA GLN A 276 -2.81 -17.12 -11.70
C GLN A 276 -3.67 -17.61 -12.88
N ARG A 277 -4.96 -17.93 -12.66
CA ARG A 277 -5.84 -18.53 -13.68
C ARG A 277 -6.99 -17.64 -14.14
N GLY A 278 -7.14 -16.45 -13.55
CA GLY A 278 -8.23 -15.53 -13.85
C GLY A 278 -8.77 -14.85 -12.59
N PRO A 279 -9.88 -14.10 -12.71
CA PRO A 279 -10.44 -13.33 -11.60
C PRO A 279 -10.80 -14.18 -10.37
N ILE A 280 -10.56 -13.64 -9.17
CA ILE A 280 -10.97 -14.22 -7.88
C ILE A 280 -12.49 -14.27 -7.75
N MET A 281 -13.18 -13.32 -8.40
CA MET A 281 -14.64 -13.21 -8.37
C MET A 281 -15.22 -12.97 -9.75
N SER A 282 -16.51 -13.27 -9.91
CA SER A 282 -17.21 -12.99 -11.15
C SER A 282 -17.32 -11.49 -11.42
N ILE A 283 -17.41 -11.10 -12.69
CA ILE A 283 -17.71 -9.71 -13.10
C ILE A 283 -18.98 -9.18 -12.41
N ALA A 284 -20.01 -10.03 -12.28
CA ALA A 284 -21.24 -9.66 -11.59
C ALA A 284 -21.02 -9.36 -10.10
N THR A 285 -20.13 -10.10 -9.44
CA THR A 285 -19.74 -9.85 -8.04
C THR A 285 -19.00 -8.53 -7.92
N TYR A 286 -18.02 -8.25 -8.80
CA TYR A 286 -17.29 -6.98 -8.81
C TYR A 286 -18.24 -5.79 -9.03
N ARG A 287 -19.09 -5.85 -10.06
CA ARG A 287 -20.09 -4.81 -10.37
C ARG A 287 -21.01 -4.50 -9.20
N LYS A 288 -21.38 -5.55 -8.44
CA LYS A 288 -22.28 -5.42 -7.30
C LYS A 288 -21.58 -4.85 -6.07
N LEU A 289 -20.39 -5.37 -5.74
CA LEU A 289 -19.78 -5.15 -4.43
C LEU A 289 -18.68 -4.08 -4.43
N TYR A 290 -17.92 -3.91 -5.51
CA TYR A 290 -16.72 -3.07 -5.51
C TYR A 290 -16.86 -1.85 -6.41
N LYS A 291 -17.34 -2.07 -7.65
CA LYS A 291 -17.46 -1.02 -8.67
C LYS A 291 -18.16 0.25 -8.17
N PRO A 292 -19.28 0.19 -7.41
CA PRO A 292 -19.95 1.40 -6.94
C PRO A 292 -19.06 2.28 -6.05
N PHE A 293 -18.16 1.67 -5.27
CA PHE A 293 -17.28 2.40 -4.36
C PHE A 293 -16.02 2.92 -5.06
N HIS A 294 -15.42 2.13 -5.96
CA HIS A 294 -14.36 2.64 -6.84
C HIS A 294 -14.83 3.84 -7.64
N LYS A 295 -16.02 3.73 -8.26
CA LYS A 295 -16.62 4.83 -9.01
C LYS A 295 -16.82 6.08 -8.16
N ARG A 296 -17.34 5.95 -6.93
CA ARG A 296 -17.51 7.11 -6.03
C ARG A 296 -16.19 7.79 -5.65
N ILE A 297 -15.13 7.02 -5.40
CA ILE A 297 -13.82 7.57 -5.10
C ILE A 297 -13.24 8.27 -6.34
N ASN A 298 -13.24 7.61 -7.49
CA ASN A 298 -12.71 8.14 -8.74
C ASN A 298 -13.49 9.38 -9.21
N ASP A 299 -14.83 9.33 -9.20
CA ASP A 299 -15.69 10.48 -9.55
C ASP A 299 -15.36 11.67 -8.65
N TRP A 300 -15.26 11.47 -7.32
CA TRP A 300 -14.90 12.57 -6.43
C TRP A 300 -13.51 13.14 -6.76
N ILE A 301 -12.51 12.29 -7.02
CA ILE A 301 -11.15 12.74 -7.37
C ILE A 301 -11.17 13.57 -8.67
N HIS A 302 -11.80 13.07 -9.72
CA HIS A 302 -11.83 13.71 -11.03
C HIS A 302 -12.71 14.98 -11.06
N GLU A 303 -13.74 15.06 -10.23
CA GLU A 303 -14.59 16.25 -10.12
C GLU A 303 -13.94 17.38 -9.29
N ASN A 304 -13.02 17.04 -8.37
CA ASN A 304 -12.52 17.99 -7.37
C ASN A 304 -11.03 18.30 -7.49
N THR A 305 -10.26 17.55 -8.29
CA THR A 305 -8.80 17.65 -8.34
C THR A 305 -8.27 17.45 -9.76
N MET A 306 -7.00 17.81 -10.00
CA MET A 306 -6.29 17.46 -11.23
C MET A 306 -5.59 16.08 -11.15
N TRP A 307 -5.80 15.33 -10.08
CA TRP A 307 -5.12 14.06 -9.85
C TRP A 307 -5.61 12.99 -10.83
N ARG A 308 -4.70 12.10 -11.22
CA ARG A 308 -5.04 10.84 -11.89
C ARG A 308 -5.15 9.72 -10.86
N THR A 309 -5.93 8.69 -11.15
CA THR A 309 -6.17 7.55 -10.26
C THR A 309 -5.29 6.37 -10.67
N PHE A 310 -4.81 5.61 -9.69
CA PHE A 310 -4.02 4.39 -9.92
C PHE A 310 -4.62 3.23 -9.14
N ILE A 311 -4.97 2.17 -9.85
CA ILE A 311 -5.50 0.91 -9.30
C ILE A 311 -4.49 -0.19 -9.58
N HIS A 312 -4.14 -0.93 -8.54
CA HIS A 312 -3.36 -2.14 -8.64
C HIS A 312 -4.19 -3.37 -8.30
N SER A 313 -3.93 -4.47 -8.99
CA SER A 313 -4.38 -5.81 -8.63
C SER A 313 -3.38 -6.83 -9.13
N CYS A 314 -2.96 -7.76 -8.27
CA CYS A 314 -2.22 -8.94 -8.68
C CYS A 314 -3.10 -9.91 -9.49
N GLY A 315 -2.41 -10.85 -10.15
CA GLY A 315 -3.03 -11.95 -10.87
C GLY A 315 -3.67 -11.56 -12.21
N SER A 316 -4.31 -12.53 -12.85
CA SER A 316 -4.97 -12.36 -14.14
C SER A 316 -6.35 -11.74 -13.95
N ILE A 317 -6.49 -10.50 -14.44
CA ILE A 317 -7.69 -9.67 -14.31
C ILE A 317 -8.26 -9.20 -15.65
N GLU A 318 -7.81 -9.75 -16.79
CA GLU A 318 -8.24 -9.31 -18.12
C GLU A 318 -9.77 -9.11 -18.23
N PRO A 319 -10.64 -10.03 -17.74
CA PRO A 319 -12.08 -9.84 -17.83
C PRO A 319 -12.64 -8.67 -17.01
N LEU A 320 -11.89 -8.14 -16.04
CA LEU A 320 -12.28 -7.04 -15.17
C LEU A 320 -11.74 -5.68 -15.65
N ILE A 321 -10.77 -5.64 -16.59
CA ILE A 321 -10.20 -4.38 -17.10
C ILE A 321 -11.28 -3.41 -17.60
N PRO A 322 -12.28 -3.82 -18.42
CA PRO A 322 -13.34 -2.92 -18.85
C PRO A 322 -14.17 -2.36 -17.70
N GLU A 323 -14.32 -3.12 -16.61
CA GLU A 323 -15.06 -2.68 -15.43
C GLU A 323 -14.29 -1.67 -14.60
N PHE A 324 -12.95 -1.76 -14.59
CA PHE A 324 -12.10 -0.80 -13.92
C PHE A 324 -12.13 0.53 -14.68
N ILE A 325 -11.99 0.49 -16.02
CA ILE A 325 -12.10 1.68 -16.88
C ILE A 325 -13.46 2.37 -16.70
N ASP A 326 -14.56 1.61 -16.66
CA ASP A 326 -15.91 2.19 -16.45
C ASP A 326 -16.12 2.73 -15.02
N ALA A 327 -15.27 2.35 -14.07
CA ALA A 327 -15.27 2.91 -12.72
C ALA A 327 -14.46 4.22 -12.62
N GLY A 328 -13.87 4.72 -13.72
CA GLY A 328 -12.97 5.87 -13.74
C GLY A 328 -11.56 5.53 -13.27
#